data_AF-A2ENB6-F1
#
_entry.id   AF-A2ENB6-F1
#
_cell.length_a   1.000
_cell.length_b   1.000
_cell.length_c   1.000
_cell.angle_alpha   90.00
_cell.angle_beta   90.00
_cell.angle_gamma   90.00
#
_symmetry.space_group_name_H-M   'P 1'
#
loop_
_entity.id
_entity.type
_entity.pdbx_description
1 polymer ?
#
loop_
_entity_poly.entity_id
_entity_poly.type
_entity_poly.pdbx_seq_one_letter_code
_entity_poly.pdbx_strand_id
1 'polypeptide(L)'
;MKSLQSIPNQVKIYLAGAIVLLVAIILILTRKTEIFEATLDGKLPFVLSSQMNATFYNYITTLPVSYVALITGRQESGKSRALNYFSDTQTQLGRLVLNIDLKSVNTYEDLLSVFRISAIEQFNIIKQIISSSNLKKIVDFNYDANLNLPEATPLPDKLKNLYFSLYSQLNHLLDHKFSQRSVFEFGRLLSLNYHALAPIVIIQNYDRIYNITAPNDPEFGIKLADAIESYLSARSHLNHKIPVFFEIKNSLLKIQHRWGNAFRFIEMQDIENAEREYTSHYKIFSPQEIKKIIGAFGTHPGSLSSMFEARKLGINLDVAISNEQTRLKNIVNVESRDNTTVKAFCSAPYQFHPTTEKHISDFYDLIEQGLLYLDNELILQPSNKAVFTAMC
;
A
#
# COMPACT_ATOMS: atom_id res chain seq x y z
N MET A 1 3.30 46.08 -61.93
CA MET A 1 4.18 46.15 -60.74
C MET A 1 4.06 47.53 -60.11
N LYS A 2 3.07 47.74 -59.22
CA LYS A 2 3.02 48.94 -58.38
C LYS A 2 3.93 48.69 -57.18
N SER A 3 4.95 49.52 -57.05
CA SER A 3 5.94 49.49 -55.97
C SER A 3 5.25 49.43 -54.62
N LEU A 4 5.62 48.43 -53.79
CA LEU A 4 5.46 48.51 -52.35
C LEU A 4 6.17 49.78 -51.89
N GLN A 5 5.39 50.86 -51.74
CA GLN A 5 5.84 52.10 -51.15
C GLN A 5 6.50 51.79 -49.81
N SER A 6 7.64 52.43 -49.58
CA SER A 6 8.48 52.25 -48.40
C SER A 6 7.63 52.37 -47.13
N ILE A 7 7.32 51.24 -46.52
CA ILE A 7 6.70 51.18 -45.20
C ILE A 7 7.58 52.05 -44.29
N PRO A 8 7.04 53.10 -43.64
CA PRO A 8 7.83 53.99 -42.79
C PRO A 8 8.59 53.16 -41.76
N ASN A 9 9.84 53.51 -41.47
CA ASN A 9 10.67 52.74 -40.53
C ASN A 9 9.98 52.53 -39.17
N GLN A 10 9.16 53.49 -38.74
CA GLN A 10 8.33 53.34 -37.54
C GLN A 10 7.34 52.16 -37.64
N VAL A 11 6.64 52.00 -38.77
CA VAL A 11 5.71 50.89 -38.99
C VAL A 11 6.44 49.55 -39.03
N LYS A 12 7.67 49.50 -39.59
CA LYS A 12 8.51 48.29 -39.54
C LYS A 12 8.93 47.92 -38.11
N ILE A 13 9.27 48.90 -37.28
CA ILE A 13 9.63 48.69 -35.87
C ILE A 13 8.41 48.19 -35.08
N TYR A 14 7.23 48.78 -35.29
CA TYR A 14 6.00 48.30 -34.63
C TYR A 14 5.62 46.88 -35.07
N LEU A 15 5.76 46.55 -36.35
CA LEU A 15 5.50 45.20 -36.85
C LEU A 15 6.48 44.18 -36.26
N ALA A 16 7.78 44.51 -36.21
CA ALA A 16 8.79 43.67 -35.61
C ALA A 16 8.54 43.45 -34.11
N GLY A 17 8.18 44.51 -33.38
CA GLY A 17 7.81 44.43 -31.96
C GLY A 17 6.58 43.55 -31.72
N ALA A 18 5.55 43.67 -32.55
CA ALA A 18 4.35 42.84 -32.47
C ALA A 18 4.64 41.36 -32.75
N ILE A 19 5.49 41.05 -33.74
CA ILE A 19 5.90 39.68 -34.05
C ILE A 19 6.72 39.08 -32.89
N VAL A 20 7.65 39.84 -32.32
CA VAL A 20 8.44 39.38 -31.15
C VAL A 20 7.53 39.09 -29.95
N LEU A 21 6.55 39.97 -29.68
CA LEU A 21 5.58 39.76 -28.61
C LEU A 21 4.73 38.50 -28.87
N LEU A 22 4.27 38.29 -30.11
CA LEU A 22 3.49 37.12 -30.49
C LEU A 22 4.30 35.82 -30.31
N VAL A 23 5.56 35.81 -30.76
CA VAL A 23 6.48 34.68 -30.60
C VAL A 23 6.76 34.41 -29.13
N ALA A 24 6.96 35.46 -28.31
CA ALA A 24 7.13 35.31 -26.87
C ALA A 24 5.89 34.72 -26.19
N ILE A 25 4.69 35.15 -26.58
CA ILE A 25 3.42 34.59 -26.08
C ILE A 25 3.31 33.12 -26.46
N ILE A 26 3.57 32.77 -27.73
CA ILE A 26 3.53 31.38 -28.20
C ILE A 26 4.54 30.52 -27.43
N LEU A 27 5.78 30.99 -27.25
CA LEU A 27 6.81 30.26 -26.49
C LEU A 27 6.45 30.08 -25.00
N ILE A 28 5.80 31.06 -24.38
CA ILE A 28 5.31 30.94 -23.00
C ILE A 28 4.18 29.93 -22.92
N LEU A 29 3.28 29.91 -23.90
CA LEU A 29 2.17 28.96 -23.96
C LEU A 29 2.68 27.53 -24.22
N THR A 30 3.61 27.33 -25.16
CA THR A 30 4.18 26.00 -25.47
C THR A 30 5.03 25.43 -24.34
N ARG A 31 5.83 26.27 -23.65
CA ARG A 31 6.54 25.82 -22.44
C ARG A 31 5.60 25.42 -21.31
N LYS A 32 4.47 26.12 -21.16
CA LYS A 32 3.47 25.75 -20.16
C LYS A 32 2.81 24.42 -20.48
N THR A 33 2.51 24.14 -21.76
CA THR A 33 1.95 22.84 -22.17
C THR A 33 2.96 21.71 -22.00
N GLU A 34 4.23 21.91 -22.35
CA GLU A 34 5.27 20.88 -22.23
C GLU A 34 5.58 20.51 -20.77
N ILE A 35 5.65 21.50 -19.86
CA ILE A 35 5.79 21.24 -18.41
C ILE A 35 4.56 20.49 -17.87
N PHE A 36 3.38 20.79 -18.41
CA PHE A 36 2.12 20.18 -17.99
C PHE A 36 1.99 18.73 -18.49
N GLU A 37 2.38 18.46 -19.72
CA GLU A 37 2.44 17.11 -20.31
C GLU A 37 3.51 16.26 -19.62
N ALA A 38 4.69 16.81 -19.31
CA ALA A 38 5.71 16.11 -18.55
C ALA A 38 5.27 15.76 -17.11
N THR A 39 4.40 16.55 -16.48
CA THR A 39 3.79 16.20 -15.18
C THR A 39 2.71 15.12 -15.25
N LEU A 40 2.20 14.80 -16.44
CA LEU A 40 1.22 13.73 -16.67
C LEU A 40 1.87 12.38 -16.99
N ASP A 41 3.18 12.36 -17.29
CA ASP A 41 3.94 11.13 -17.47
C ASP A 41 4.25 10.47 -16.11
N GLY A 42 3.66 9.29 -15.89
CA GLY A 42 3.89 8.47 -14.68
C GLY A 42 2.62 8.20 -13.86
N LYS A 43 2.82 7.78 -12.60
CA LYS A 43 1.73 7.52 -11.64
C LYS A 43 1.50 8.77 -10.78
N LEU A 44 0.29 8.94 -10.25
CA LEU A 44 0.03 9.99 -9.24
C LEU A 44 1.05 9.86 -8.09
N PRO A 45 1.80 10.93 -7.75
CA PRO A 45 2.73 10.95 -6.64
C PRO A 45 2.05 10.54 -5.33
N PHE A 46 2.72 9.65 -4.62
CA PHE A 46 2.24 9.15 -3.34
C PHE A 46 2.64 10.12 -2.23
N VAL A 47 1.65 10.52 -1.43
CA VAL A 47 1.84 11.38 -0.26
C VAL A 47 1.49 10.58 0.99
N LEU A 48 2.51 10.33 1.82
CA LEU A 48 2.31 9.74 3.14
C LEU A 48 2.08 10.85 4.16
N SER A 49 1.01 10.75 4.96
CA SER A 49 0.75 11.76 5.99
C SER A 49 1.87 11.80 7.03
N SER A 50 2.11 13.00 7.56
CA SER A 50 3.15 13.27 8.56
C SER A 50 3.00 12.35 9.79
N GLN A 51 1.76 12.19 10.26
CA GLN A 51 1.39 11.33 11.37
C GLN A 51 1.61 9.85 11.08
N MET A 52 1.28 9.36 9.88
CA MET A 52 1.52 7.95 9.52
C MET A 52 3.00 7.65 9.45
N ASN A 53 3.79 8.56 8.86
CA ASN A 53 5.25 8.42 8.82
C ASN A 53 5.85 8.37 10.23
N ALA A 54 5.42 9.28 11.11
CA ALA A 54 5.86 9.29 12.52
C ALA A 54 5.45 8.00 13.24
N THR A 55 4.25 7.47 12.98
CA THR A 55 3.75 6.23 13.57
C THR A 55 4.61 5.04 13.16
N PHE A 56 4.94 4.90 11.87
CA PHE A 56 5.80 3.82 11.38
C PHE A 56 7.22 3.93 11.94
N TYR A 57 7.77 5.14 11.97
CA TYR A 57 9.11 5.38 12.54
C TYR A 57 9.15 5.03 14.03
N ASN A 58 8.23 5.56 14.83
CA ASN A 58 8.14 5.29 16.26
C ASN A 58 8.01 3.80 16.54
N TYR A 59 7.23 3.07 15.74
CA TYR A 59 7.06 1.63 15.89
C TYR A 59 8.37 0.85 15.67
N ILE A 60 9.17 1.20 14.66
CA ILE A 60 10.43 0.47 14.38
C ILE A 60 11.61 0.89 15.27
N THR A 61 11.52 2.03 15.96
CA THR A 61 12.55 2.51 16.88
C THR A 61 12.30 2.14 18.33
N THR A 62 11.04 1.86 18.71
CA THR A 62 10.68 1.47 20.08
C THR A 62 11.01 0.00 20.30
N LEU A 63 11.95 -0.27 21.21
CA LEU A 63 12.38 -1.62 21.58
C LEU A 63 12.10 -1.91 23.07
N PRO A 64 11.65 -3.12 23.43
CA PRO A 64 11.26 -4.21 22.52
C PRO A 64 10.00 -3.89 21.71
N VAL A 65 9.85 -4.56 20.57
CA VAL A 65 8.65 -4.44 19.75
C VAL A 65 7.52 -5.18 20.45
N SER A 66 6.62 -4.43 21.08
CA SER A 66 5.56 -4.97 21.94
C SER A 66 4.32 -5.47 21.20
N TYR A 67 4.14 -5.10 19.94
CA TYR A 67 2.98 -5.50 19.14
C TYR A 67 3.31 -5.69 17.65
N VAL A 68 2.39 -6.30 16.90
CA VAL A 68 2.34 -6.41 15.44
C VAL A 68 1.42 -5.32 14.91
N ALA A 69 1.90 -4.55 13.92
CA ALA A 69 1.13 -3.47 13.33
C ALA A 69 0.18 -4.02 12.24
N LEU A 70 -1.12 -4.01 12.51
CA LEU A 70 -2.15 -4.35 11.53
C LEU A 70 -2.57 -3.09 10.76
N ILE A 71 -2.03 -2.89 9.58
CA ILE A 71 -2.31 -1.73 8.73
C ILE A 71 -3.67 -1.92 8.05
N THR A 72 -4.62 -1.07 8.40
CA THR A 72 -6.01 -1.12 7.93
C THR A 72 -6.45 0.23 7.37
N GLY A 73 -7.71 0.33 6.94
CA GLY A 73 -8.31 1.54 6.37
C GLY A 73 -9.03 1.24 5.06
N ARG A 74 -9.65 2.28 4.50
CA ARG A 74 -10.47 2.25 3.27
C ARG A 74 -9.81 1.48 2.13
N GLN A 75 -10.60 0.86 1.26
CA GLN A 75 -10.08 0.35 -0.01
C GLN A 75 -9.42 1.50 -0.77
N GLU A 76 -8.30 1.24 -1.44
CA GLU A 76 -7.54 2.27 -2.18
C GLU A 76 -7.04 3.49 -1.38
N SER A 77 -7.01 3.42 -0.04
CA SER A 77 -6.36 4.44 0.84
C SER A 77 -4.85 4.54 0.69
N GLY A 78 -4.22 3.72 -0.16
CA GLY A 78 -2.78 3.72 -0.34
C GLY A 78 -1.98 2.89 0.67
N LYS A 79 -2.62 2.00 1.46
CA LYS A 79 -1.95 1.05 2.38
C LYS A 79 -0.71 0.38 1.78
N SER A 80 -0.88 -0.36 0.68
CA SER A 80 0.22 -1.05 -0.01
C SER A 80 1.31 -0.09 -0.49
N ARG A 81 0.93 1.10 -1.01
CA ARG A 81 1.89 2.13 -1.44
C ARG A 81 2.68 2.69 -0.25
N ALA A 82 2.04 2.89 0.91
CA ALA A 82 2.68 3.35 2.14
C ALA A 82 3.72 2.33 2.62
N LEU A 83 3.34 1.05 2.65
CA LEU A 83 4.22 -0.04 3.06
C LEU A 83 5.40 -0.23 2.10
N ASN A 84 5.17 -0.12 0.78
CA ASN A 84 6.25 -0.17 -0.21
C ASN A 84 7.21 1.02 -0.09
N TYR A 85 6.67 2.24 -0.01
CA TYR A 85 7.47 3.45 0.20
C TYR A 85 8.32 3.35 1.48
N PHE A 86 7.72 2.85 2.56
CA PHE A 86 8.41 2.60 3.82
C PHE A 86 9.48 1.51 3.68
N SER A 87 9.17 0.41 3.02
CA SER A 87 10.10 -0.68 2.72
C SER A 87 11.35 -0.15 2.00
N ASP A 88 11.15 0.59 0.91
CA ASP A 88 12.24 1.15 0.10
C ASP A 88 13.12 2.09 0.93
N THR A 89 12.49 2.96 1.74
CA THR A 89 13.20 3.88 2.64
C THR A 89 14.04 3.11 3.66
N GLN A 90 13.50 2.06 4.28
CA GLN A 90 14.24 1.28 5.29
C GLN A 90 15.35 0.41 4.68
N THR A 91 15.13 -0.14 3.48
CA THR A 91 16.16 -0.89 2.75
C THR A 91 17.33 0.02 2.36
N GLN A 92 17.06 1.26 1.92
CA GLN A 92 18.11 2.27 1.66
C GLN A 92 18.92 2.64 2.91
N LEU A 93 18.33 2.54 4.10
CA LEU A 93 19.02 2.68 5.38
C LEU A 93 19.82 1.43 5.80
N GLY A 94 19.92 0.43 4.93
CA GLY A 94 20.68 -0.80 5.14
C GLY A 94 19.99 -1.84 6.02
N ARG A 95 18.67 -1.74 6.22
CA ARG A 95 17.89 -2.75 6.94
C ARG A 95 17.41 -3.85 6.00
N LEU A 96 17.42 -5.11 6.45
CA LEU A 96 16.78 -6.20 5.70
C LEU A 96 15.26 -6.10 5.85
N VAL A 97 14.56 -5.65 4.81
CA VAL A 97 13.08 -5.62 4.80
C VAL A 97 12.57 -6.80 3.98
N LEU A 98 11.87 -7.74 4.61
CA LEU A 98 11.16 -8.81 3.90
C LEU A 98 9.74 -8.34 3.62
N ASN A 99 9.51 -7.85 2.39
CA ASN A 99 8.22 -7.34 1.95
C ASN A 99 7.54 -8.36 1.03
N ILE A 100 6.56 -9.08 1.56
CA ILE A 100 5.91 -10.23 0.90
C ILE A 100 4.47 -9.84 0.55
N ASP A 101 4.12 -9.88 -0.73
CA ASP A 101 2.76 -9.58 -1.19
C ASP A 101 1.97 -10.87 -1.50
N LEU A 102 0.94 -11.14 -0.68
CA LEU A 102 0.09 -12.33 -0.85
C LEU A 102 -1.05 -12.14 -1.87
N LYS A 103 -1.13 -11.01 -2.59
CA LYS A 103 -2.22 -10.70 -3.52
C LYS A 103 -2.49 -11.78 -4.56
N SER A 104 -1.46 -12.48 -5.05
CA SER A 104 -1.59 -13.52 -6.08
C SER A 104 -1.32 -14.93 -5.55
N VAL A 105 -1.20 -15.10 -4.23
CA VAL A 105 -0.89 -16.38 -3.61
C VAL A 105 -2.18 -17.15 -3.35
N ASN A 106 -2.29 -18.36 -3.90
CA ASN A 106 -3.42 -19.27 -3.65
C ASN A 106 -2.95 -20.63 -3.13
N THR A 107 -1.73 -21.06 -3.49
CA THR A 107 -1.15 -22.31 -3.00
C THR A 107 0.13 -22.11 -2.21
N TYR A 108 0.55 -23.15 -1.50
CA TYR A 108 1.84 -23.20 -0.83
C TYR A 108 3.03 -22.96 -1.79
N GLU A 109 2.97 -23.48 -3.00
CA GLU A 109 4.00 -23.30 -4.02
C GLU A 109 4.07 -21.83 -4.48
N ASP A 110 2.93 -21.16 -4.61
CA ASP A 110 2.88 -19.71 -4.87
C ASP A 110 3.56 -18.95 -3.72
N LEU A 111 3.27 -19.33 -2.46
CA LEU A 111 3.86 -18.70 -1.28
C LEU A 111 5.39 -18.82 -1.27
N LEU A 112 5.91 -20.02 -1.54
CA LEU A 112 7.35 -20.26 -1.66
C LEU A 112 7.96 -19.42 -2.77
N SER A 113 7.30 -19.34 -3.92
CA SER A 113 7.77 -18.58 -5.09
C SER A 113 7.81 -17.08 -4.81
N VAL A 114 6.74 -16.53 -4.24
CA VAL A 114 6.65 -15.11 -3.86
C VAL A 114 7.69 -14.78 -2.80
N PHE A 115 7.86 -15.63 -1.78
CA PHE A 115 8.91 -15.43 -0.78
C PHE A 115 10.30 -15.44 -1.41
N ARG A 116 10.60 -16.45 -2.24
CA ARG A 116 11.91 -16.60 -2.91
C ARG A 116 12.27 -15.34 -3.69
N ILE A 117 11.36 -14.85 -4.52
CA ILE A 117 11.54 -13.64 -5.33
C ILE A 117 11.72 -12.41 -4.44
N SER A 118 10.78 -12.18 -3.50
CA SER A 118 10.80 -11.00 -2.65
C SER A 118 12.04 -10.95 -1.76
N ALA A 119 12.46 -12.09 -1.21
CA ALA A 119 13.65 -12.18 -0.38
C ALA A 119 14.92 -11.96 -1.20
N ILE A 120 15.11 -12.64 -2.35
CA ILE A 120 16.35 -12.50 -3.11
C ILE A 120 16.57 -11.07 -3.61
N GLU A 121 15.51 -10.37 -4.03
CA GLU A 121 15.58 -8.95 -4.40
C GLU A 121 16.14 -8.10 -3.26
N GLN A 122 15.65 -8.30 -2.03
CA GLN A 122 16.06 -7.55 -0.85
C GLN A 122 17.48 -7.90 -0.42
N PHE A 123 17.87 -9.17 -0.48
CA PHE A 123 19.24 -9.58 -0.21
C PHE A 123 20.23 -9.02 -1.23
N ASN A 124 19.85 -8.92 -2.51
CA ASN A 124 20.69 -8.30 -3.55
C ASN A 124 20.88 -6.81 -3.33
N ILE A 125 19.85 -6.08 -2.88
CA ILE A 125 19.99 -4.66 -2.51
C ILE A 125 20.89 -4.53 -1.28
N ILE A 126 20.64 -5.31 -0.24
CA ILE A 126 21.41 -5.26 1.01
C ILE A 126 22.88 -5.60 0.79
N LYS A 127 23.19 -6.56 -0.08
CA LYS A 127 24.57 -6.87 -0.48
C LYS A 127 25.35 -5.62 -0.93
N GLN A 128 24.69 -4.67 -1.60
CA GLN A 128 25.35 -3.47 -2.14
C GLN A 128 25.58 -2.39 -1.07
N ILE A 129 24.81 -2.40 0.01
CA ILE A 129 24.77 -1.31 1.01
C ILE A 129 25.40 -1.74 2.35
N ILE A 130 25.40 -3.04 2.67
CA ILE A 130 25.87 -3.55 3.96
C ILE A 130 27.38 -3.33 4.15
N SER A 131 27.76 -2.81 5.30
CA SER A 131 29.17 -2.66 5.67
C SER A 131 29.84 -4.01 5.96
N SER A 132 31.14 -4.13 5.69
CA SER A 132 31.90 -5.34 6.02
C SER A 132 31.86 -5.69 7.51
N SER A 133 31.77 -4.70 8.39
CA SER A 133 31.60 -4.92 9.83
C SER A 133 30.24 -5.54 10.17
N ASN A 134 29.15 -5.12 9.51
CA ASN A 134 27.85 -5.72 9.74
C ASN A 134 27.73 -7.10 9.10
N LEU A 135 28.34 -7.30 7.92
CA LEU A 135 28.41 -8.61 7.29
C LEU A 135 29.07 -9.65 8.20
N LYS A 136 30.17 -9.31 8.89
CA LYS A 136 30.84 -10.21 9.85
C LYS A 136 29.98 -10.58 11.05
N LYS A 137 29.06 -9.70 11.47
CA LYS A 137 28.13 -9.91 12.59
C LYS A 137 26.97 -10.84 12.24
N ILE A 138 26.74 -11.14 10.96
CA ILE A 138 25.74 -12.13 10.56
C ILE A 138 26.18 -13.48 11.11
N VAL A 139 25.26 -14.14 11.80
CA VAL A 139 25.48 -15.45 12.40
C VAL A 139 25.65 -16.48 11.29
N ASP A 140 26.62 -17.37 11.45
CA ASP A 140 26.85 -18.46 10.50
C ASP A 140 25.82 -19.56 10.74
N PHE A 141 25.11 -19.95 9.67
CA PHE A 141 24.11 -21.00 9.69
C PHE A 141 24.54 -22.16 8.78
N ASN A 142 24.35 -23.38 9.27
CA ASN A 142 24.38 -24.56 8.40
C ASN A 142 23.05 -24.63 7.65
N TYR A 143 23.11 -24.66 6.33
CA TYR A 143 21.96 -24.85 5.46
C TYR A 143 21.97 -26.26 4.86
N ASP A 144 20.82 -26.72 4.39
CA ASP A 144 20.72 -27.98 3.66
C ASP A 144 21.41 -27.85 2.29
N ALA A 145 22.56 -28.51 2.13
CA ALA A 145 23.36 -28.48 0.91
C ALA A 145 22.59 -28.95 -0.34
N ASN A 146 21.44 -29.61 -0.16
CA ASN A 146 20.60 -30.09 -1.26
C ASN A 146 19.72 -28.99 -1.89
N LEU A 147 19.60 -27.80 -1.28
CA LEU A 147 18.84 -26.69 -1.85
C LEU A 147 19.64 -25.99 -2.97
N ASN A 148 19.20 -26.17 -4.22
CA ASN A 148 19.78 -25.47 -5.37
C ASN A 148 18.97 -24.20 -5.70
N LEU A 149 19.49 -23.06 -5.25
CA LEU A 149 18.90 -21.73 -5.46
C LEU A 149 19.93 -20.84 -6.20
N PRO A 150 20.05 -20.97 -7.54
CA PRO A 150 21.11 -20.34 -8.33
C PRO A 150 21.10 -18.81 -8.26
N GLU A 151 19.94 -18.20 -8.04
CA GLU A 151 19.78 -16.76 -7.88
C GLU A 151 20.56 -16.18 -6.68
N ALA A 152 20.90 -17.01 -5.69
CA ALA A 152 21.68 -16.61 -4.53
C ALA A 152 23.20 -16.73 -4.73
N THR A 153 23.66 -17.28 -5.86
CA THR A 153 25.09 -17.42 -6.19
C THR A 153 25.87 -16.10 -6.09
N PRO A 154 25.31 -14.94 -6.48
CA PRO A 154 26.01 -13.67 -6.35
C PRO A 154 26.13 -13.18 -4.89
N LEU A 155 25.41 -13.75 -3.92
CA LEU A 155 25.42 -13.25 -2.54
C LEU A 155 26.72 -13.64 -1.81
N PRO A 156 27.24 -12.79 -0.92
CA PRO A 156 28.29 -13.19 0.02
C PRO A 156 27.83 -14.38 0.87
N ASP A 157 28.74 -15.28 1.22
CA ASP A 157 28.42 -16.55 1.90
C ASP A 157 27.51 -16.39 3.12
N LYS A 158 27.76 -15.39 3.98
CA LYS A 158 26.92 -15.13 5.16
C LYS A 158 25.48 -14.76 4.82
N LEU A 159 25.29 -13.92 3.80
CA LEU A 159 23.96 -13.54 3.32
C LEU A 159 23.28 -14.70 2.58
N LYS A 160 24.05 -15.44 1.78
CA LYS A 160 23.60 -16.64 1.08
C LYS A 160 23.09 -17.70 2.06
N ASN A 161 23.85 -17.99 3.11
CA ASN A 161 23.49 -18.96 4.13
C ASN A 161 22.22 -18.54 4.88
N LEU A 162 22.10 -17.26 5.26
CA LEU A 162 20.87 -16.76 5.89
C LEU A 162 19.66 -16.89 4.96
N TYR A 163 19.79 -16.50 3.68
CA TYR A 163 18.73 -16.65 2.69
C TYR A 163 18.30 -18.12 2.55
N PHE A 164 19.25 -19.05 2.44
CA PHE A 164 18.98 -20.48 2.37
C PHE A 164 18.31 -21.02 3.62
N SER A 165 18.76 -20.62 4.81
CA SER A 165 18.13 -21.04 6.07
C SER A 165 16.69 -20.55 6.18
N LEU A 166 16.41 -19.30 5.80
CA LEU A 166 15.04 -18.76 5.82
C LEU A 166 14.14 -19.49 4.81
N TYR A 167 14.61 -19.70 3.58
CA TYR A 167 13.88 -20.45 2.55
C TYR A 167 13.63 -21.89 2.97
N SER A 168 14.65 -22.56 3.53
CA SER A 168 14.54 -23.92 4.07
C SER A 168 13.43 -24.02 5.12
N GLN A 169 13.31 -23.08 6.05
CA GLN A 169 12.23 -23.13 7.04
C GLN A 169 10.85 -23.06 6.39
N LEU A 170 10.68 -22.21 5.36
CA LEU A 170 9.41 -22.18 4.64
C LEU A 170 9.18 -23.47 3.86
N ASN A 171 10.21 -24.02 3.21
CA ASN A 171 10.12 -25.27 2.46
C ASN A 171 9.77 -26.48 3.34
N HIS A 172 10.20 -26.46 4.60
CA HIS A 172 9.89 -27.49 5.60
C HIS A 172 8.52 -27.31 6.27
N LEU A 173 7.70 -26.33 5.85
CA LEU A 173 6.35 -26.16 6.42
C LEU A 173 5.46 -27.38 6.15
N LEU A 174 5.70 -28.12 5.06
CA LEU A 174 4.92 -29.29 4.66
C LEU A 174 5.70 -30.62 4.69
N ASP A 175 6.83 -30.68 5.40
CA ASP A 175 7.61 -31.92 5.54
C ASP A 175 6.79 -32.99 6.28
N HIS A 176 6.14 -33.87 5.51
CA HIS A 176 5.19 -34.91 5.94
C HIS A 176 3.90 -34.41 6.62
N LYS A 177 3.97 -33.36 7.45
CA LYS A 177 2.84 -32.66 8.11
C LYS A 177 3.19 -31.18 8.30
N PHE A 178 2.17 -30.36 8.58
CA PHE A 178 2.37 -28.95 8.90
C PHE A 178 3.34 -28.76 10.09
N SER A 179 4.44 -28.03 9.88
CA SER A 179 5.47 -27.79 10.90
C SER A 179 5.39 -26.38 11.49
N GLN A 180 4.72 -26.26 12.65
CA GLN A 180 4.72 -25.01 13.42
C GLN A 180 6.14 -24.60 13.85
N ARG A 181 7.01 -25.57 14.12
CA ARG A 181 8.42 -25.32 14.49
C ARG A 181 9.15 -24.49 13.44
N SER A 182 8.88 -24.74 12.15
CA SER A 182 9.55 -24.03 11.07
C SER A 182 9.22 -22.53 11.08
N VAL A 183 7.99 -22.13 11.45
CA VAL A 183 7.61 -20.72 11.64
C VAL A 183 8.42 -20.08 12.77
N PHE A 184 8.55 -20.78 13.90
CA PHE A 184 9.32 -20.29 15.05
C PHE A 184 10.81 -20.15 14.72
N GLU A 185 11.37 -21.12 14.02
CA GLU A 185 12.77 -21.10 13.58
C GLU A 185 13.03 -19.97 12.58
N PHE A 186 12.12 -19.73 11.63
CA PHE A 186 12.19 -18.60 10.71
C PHE A 186 12.32 -17.27 11.49
N GLY A 187 11.46 -17.04 12.47
CA GLY A 187 11.53 -15.85 13.30
C GLY A 187 12.78 -15.77 14.19
N ARG A 188 13.27 -16.91 14.69
CA ARG A 188 14.53 -16.98 15.45
C ARG A 188 15.73 -16.61 14.59
N LEU A 189 15.81 -17.11 13.35
CA LEU A 189 16.89 -16.78 12.40
C LEU A 189 16.97 -15.28 12.15
N LEU A 190 15.83 -14.61 11.94
CA LEU A 190 15.80 -13.15 11.82
C LEU A 190 16.24 -12.46 13.11
N SER A 191 15.80 -12.96 14.27
CA SER A 191 16.09 -12.34 15.57
C SER A 191 17.58 -12.38 15.91
N LEU A 192 18.26 -13.49 15.58
CA LEU A 192 19.70 -13.64 15.78
C LEU A 192 20.52 -12.65 14.97
N ASN A 193 20.01 -12.21 13.81
CA ASN A 193 20.71 -11.27 12.93
C ASN A 193 20.29 -9.81 13.14
N TYR A 194 19.56 -9.50 14.21
CA TYR A 194 19.07 -8.15 14.49
C TYR A 194 20.18 -7.10 14.52
N HIS A 195 21.32 -7.40 15.16
CA HIS A 195 22.43 -6.45 15.27
C HIS A 195 23.18 -6.19 13.95
N ALA A 196 23.06 -7.09 12.98
CA ALA A 196 23.69 -6.96 11.68
C ALA A 196 22.77 -6.30 10.64
N LEU A 197 21.48 -6.66 10.67
CA LEU A 197 20.54 -6.38 9.58
C LEU A 197 19.29 -5.61 10.01
N ALA A 198 19.03 -5.46 11.32
CA ALA A 198 17.84 -4.82 11.89
C ALA A 198 16.54 -5.14 11.10
N PRO A 199 16.19 -6.44 10.97
CA PRO A 199 15.22 -6.88 9.99
C PRO A 199 13.81 -6.37 10.30
N ILE A 200 13.04 -6.15 9.24
CA ILE A 200 11.62 -5.77 9.27
C ILE A 200 10.86 -6.76 8.40
N VAL A 201 9.68 -7.21 8.84
CA VAL A 201 8.80 -8.07 8.04
C VAL A 201 7.53 -7.31 7.71
N ILE A 202 7.17 -7.29 6.44
CA ILE A 202 5.93 -6.71 5.93
C ILE A 202 5.22 -7.81 5.15
N ILE A 203 4.00 -8.15 5.54
CA ILE A 203 3.12 -9.05 4.78
C ILE A 203 1.94 -8.23 4.28
N GLN A 204 1.91 -7.99 2.98
CA GLN A 204 0.79 -7.33 2.32
C GLN A 204 -0.31 -8.33 1.99
N ASN A 205 -1.57 -7.89 2.04
CA ASN A 205 -2.75 -8.74 1.84
C ASN A 205 -2.78 -9.93 2.81
N TYR A 206 -2.46 -9.71 4.09
CA TYR A 206 -2.36 -10.78 5.09
C TYR A 206 -3.67 -11.54 5.24
N ASP A 207 -4.82 -10.91 5.05
CA ASP A 207 -6.14 -11.55 5.05
C ASP A 207 -6.26 -12.71 4.04
N ARG A 208 -5.44 -12.74 2.98
CA ARG A 208 -5.41 -13.86 2.02
C ARG A 208 -4.73 -15.11 2.55
N ILE A 209 -3.97 -15.02 3.64
CA ILE A 209 -3.21 -16.17 4.17
C ILE A 209 -4.13 -17.35 4.52
N TYR A 210 -5.33 -17.06 5.03
CA TYR A 210 -6.32 -18.08 5.41
C TYR A 210 -6.86 -18.88 4.22
N ASN A 211 -6.75 -18.34 3.00
CA ASN A 211 -7.24 -18.98 1.77
C ASN A 211 -6.17 -19.80 1.05
N ILE A 212 -4.93 -19.83 1.57
CA ILE A 212 -3.84 -20.59 0.95
C ILE A 212 -4.07 -22.08 1.20
N THR A 213 -3.98 -22.88 0.14
CA THR A 213 -4.13 -24.34 0.22
C THR A 213 -2.82 -25.04 -0.13
N ALA A 214 -2.72 -26.31 0.24
CA ALA A 214 -1.63 -27.18 -0.19
C ALA A 214 -2.17 -28.49 -0.79
N PRO A 215 -1.42 -29.20 -1.66
CA PRO A 215 -1.90 -30.36 -2.40
C PRO A 215 -2.60 -31.45 -1.56
N ASN A 216 -2.22 -31.60 -0.29
CA ASN A 216 -2.82 -32.57 0.65
C ASN A 216 -3.30 -31.92 1.96
N ASP A 217 -3.40 -30.60 2.00
CA ASP A 217 -3.84 -29.86 3.20
C ASP A 217 -4.63 -28.60 2.79
N PRO A 218 -5.95 -28.70 2.59
CA PRO A 218 -6.79 -27.55 2.23
C PRO A 218 -6.88 -26.50 3.35
N GLU A 219 -6.55 -26.87 4.60
CA GLU A 219 -6.54 -25.97 5.76
C GLU A 219 -5.14 -25.39 6.03
N PHE A 220 -4.20 -25.56 5.09
CA PHE A 220 -2.82 -25.12 5.26
C PHE A 220 -2.72 -23.64 5.68
N GLY A 221 -3.45 -22.76 5.00
CA GLY A 221 -3.44 -21.32 5.25
C GLY A 221 -3.89 -20.95 6.67
N ILE A 222 -4.92 -21.63 7.17
CA ILE A 222 -5.42 -21.45 8.55
C ILE A 222 -4.34 -21.87 9.55
N LYS A 223 -3.76 -23.06 9.38
CA LYS A 223 -2.68 -23.56 10.24
C LYS A 223 -1.45 -22.65 10.22
N LEU A 224 -1.11 -22.11 9.05
CA LEU A 224 -0.01 -21.16 8.88
C LEU A 224 -0.28 -19.85 9.62
N ALA A 225 -1.48 -19.30 9.47
CA ALA A 225 -1.91 -18.09 10.19
C ALA A 225 -1.84 -18.30 11.70
N ASP A 226 -2.43 -19.38 12.21
CA ASP A 226 -2.44 -19.74 13.63
C ASP A 226 -1.02 -19.89 14.18
N ALA A 227 -0.11 -20.53 13.43
CA ALA A 227 1.27 -20.70 13.82
C ALA A 227 2.04 -19.37 13.88
N ILE A 228 1.86 -18.51 12.87
CA ILE A 228 2.44 -17.16 12.82
C ILE A 228 1.93 -16.33 13.99
N GLU A 229 0.62 -16.31 14.21
CA GLU A 229 0.00 -15.51 15.25
C GLU A 229 0.38 -16.01 16.64
N SER A 230 0.48 -17.32 16.85
CA SER A 230 0.98 -17.91 18.09
C SER A 230 2.42 -17.48 18.38
N TYR A 231 3.30 -17.53 17.36
CA TYR A 231 4.68 -17.05 17.49
C TYR A 231 4.74 -15.56 17.84
N LEU A 232 3.92 -14.75 17.18
CA LEU A 232 3.89 -13.30 17.39
C LEU A 232 3.19 -12.90 18.70
N SER A 233 2.26 -13.71 19.21
CA SER A 233 1.56 -13.43 20.47
C SER A 233 2.48 -13.53 21.69
N ALA A 234 3.54 -14.34 21.61
CA ALA A 234 4.54 -14.48 22.67
C ALA A 234 5.50 -13.28 22.79
N ARG A 235 5.31 -12.21 22.01
CA ARG A 235 6.24 -11.07 21.88
C ARG A 235 6.53 -10.33 23.17
N SER A 236 5.53 -10.17 24.04
CA SER A 236 5.65 -9.51 25.34
C SER A 236 6.65 -10.20 26.28
N HIS A 237 6.88 -11.50 26.09
CA HIS A 237 7.72 -12.33 26.97
C HIS A 237 9.12 -12.60 26.41
N LEU A 238 9.31 -12.48 25.10
CA LEU A 238 10.49 -12.98 24.39
C LEU A 238 11.45 -11.88 23.91
N ASN A 239 11.29 -10.63 24.38
CA ASN A 239 12.13 -9.47 24.00
C ASN A 239 12.30 -9.37 22.46
N HIS A 240 11.20 -9.54 21.72
CA HIS A 240 11.26 -9.51 20.26
C HIS A 240 11.69 -8.14 19.76
N LYS A 241 12.59 -8.16 18.78
CA LYS A 241 13.18 -6.94 18.20
C LYS A 241 12.74 -6.68 16.77
N ILE A 242 12.07 -7.63 16.13
CA ILE A 242 11.70 -7.57 14.70
C ILE A 242 10.34 -6.87 14.56
N PRO A 243 10.25 -5.67 13.96
CA PRO A 243 8.97 -5.06 13.62
C PRO A 243 8.23 -5.88 12.55
N VAL A 244 6.92 -6.07 12.72
CA VAL A 244 6.08 -6.82 11.79
C VAL A 244 4.85 -6.01 11.43
N PHE A 245 4.62 -5.84 10.14
CA PHE A 245 3.46 -5.17 9.58
C PHE A 245 2.61 -6.16 8.78
N PHE A 246 1.31 -6.22 9.08
CA PHE A 246 0.34 -6.96 8.28
C PHE A 246 -0.62 -5.97 7.63
N GLU A 247 -0.70 -5.93 6.31
CA GLU A 247 -1.76 -5.20 5.62
C GLU A 247 -3.05 -6.01 5.65
N ILE A 248 -4.11 -5.44 6.20
CA ILE A 248 -5.46 -6.02 6.23
C ILE A 248 -6.32 -5.27 5.22
N LYS A 249 -6.79 -5.96 4.16
CA LYS A 249 -7.71 -5.37 3.19
C LYS A 249 -9.16 -5.49 3.61
N ASN A 250 -9.59 -6.69 3.97
CA ASN A 250 -10.95 -6.89 4.44
C ASN A 250 -11.09 -6.48 5.91
N SER A 251 -11.78 -5.38 6.19
CA SER A 251 -11.99 -4.90 7.56
C SER A 251 -12.89 -5.81 8.41
N LEU A 252 -13.63 -6.75 7.80
CA LEU A 252 -14.40 -7.77 8.53
C LEU A 252 -13.51 -8.66 9.39
N LEU A 253 -12.23 -8.80 9.03
CA LEU A 253 -11.28 -9.56 9.84
C LEU A 253 -11.10 -8.97 11.25
N LYS A 254 -11.46 -7.69 11.48
CA LYS A 254 -11.46 -7.07 12.83
C LYS A 254 -12.43 -7.72 13.80
N ILE A 255 -13.55 -8.23 13.30
CA ILE A 255 -14.66 -8.77 14.10
C ILE A 255 -14.76 -10.30 13.97
N GLN A 256 -14.36 -10.86 12.82
CA GLN A 256 -14.36 -12.30 12.59
C GLN A 256 -13.21 -12.98 13.32
N HIS A 257 -12.11 -12.28 13.52
CA HIS A 257 -10.91 -12.81 14.16
C HIS A 257 -10.66 -12.19 15.51
N ARG A 258 -10.32 -13.03 16.50
CA ARG A 258 -10.02 -12.58 17.86
C ARG A 258 -8.55 -12.22 17.99
N TRP A 259 -8.25 -10.96 17.73
CA TRP A 259 -6.90 -10.42 17.89
C TRP A 259 -6.51 -10.32 19.36
N GLY A 260 -5.37 -10.90 19.71
CA GLY A 260 -4.77 -10.74 21.04
C GLY A 260 -4.14 -9.34 21.23
N ASN A 261 -3.77 -9.01 22.46
CA ASN A 261 -3.13 -7.72 22.81
C ASN A 261 -1.81 -7.46 22.08
N ALA A 262 -1.19 -8.50 21.52
CA ALA A 262 0.03 -8.39 20.72
C ALA A 262 -0.22 -7.82 19.31
N PHE A 263 -1.46 -7.55 18.92
CA PHE A 263 -1.81 -7.02 17.60
C PHE A 263 -2.52 -5.68 17.75
N ARG A 264 -2.09 -4.68 16.99
CA ARG A 264 -2.65 -3.33 17.07
C ARG A 264 -3.00 -2.82 15.69
N PHE A 265 -4.25 -2.42 15.52
CA PHE A 265 -4.70 -1.76 14.31
C PHE A 265 -4.12 -0.35 14.19
N ILE A 266 -3.60 -0.05 13.01
CA ILE A 266 -3.13 1.27 12.59
C ILE A 266 -3.88 1.59 11.31
N GLU A 267 -4.74 2.59 11.36
CA GLU A 267 -5.59 2.95 10.23
C GLU A 267 -4.92 4.02 9.37
N MET A 268 -4.85 3.76 8.07
CA MET A 268 -4.40 4.72 7.08
C MET A 268 -5.30 5.95 7.10
N GLN A 269 -4.68 7.10 7.31
CA GLN A 269 -5.33 8.39 7.32
C GLN A 269 -5.48 8.94 5.90
N ASP A 270 -6.45 9.84 5.72
CA ASP A 270 -6.57 10.63 4.50
C ASP A 270 -5.36 11.55 4.30
N ILE A 271 -5.17 12.02 3.06
CA ILE A 271 -4.05 12.89 2.71
C ILE A 271 -4.24 14.27 3.35
N GLU A 272 -3.37 14.59 4.31
CA GLU A 272 -3.31 15.90 4.95
C GLU A 272 -2.99 16.97 3.89
N ASN A 273 -3.78 18.05 3.85
CA ASN A 273 -3.60 19.17 2.93
C ASN A 273 -3.51 18.78 1.44
N ALA A 274 -4.29 17.78 0.99
CA ALA A 274 -4.30 17.29 -0.39
C ALA A 274 -4.38 18.40 -1.47
N GLU A 275 -5.14 19.48 -1.22
CA GLU A 275 -5.19 20.64 -2.13
C GLU A 275 -3.81 21.24 -2.36
N ARG A 276 -3.04 21.50 -1.29
CA ARG A 276 -1.71 22.11 -1.39
C ARG A 276 -0.73 21.19 -2.07
N GLU A 277 -0.72 19.91 -1.70
CA GLU A 277 0.19 18.91 -2.25
C GLU A 277 0.02 18.79 -3.77
N TYR A 278 -1.20 18.58 -4.25
CA TYR A 278 -1.43 18.30 -5.66
C TYR A 278 -1.54 19.54 -6.56
N THR A 279 -1.73 20.74 -6.01
CA THR A 279 -1.76 21.99 -6.79
C THR A 279 -0.43 22.74 -6.79
N SER A 280 0.25 22.79 -5.64
CA SER A 280 1.41 23.67 -5.44
C SER A 280 2.72 22.90 -5.47
N HIS A 281 2.77 21.74 -4.80
CA HIS A 281 3.98 20.93 -4.73
C HIS A 281 4.17 20.12 -6.02
N TYR A 282 3.21 19.24 -6.35
CA TYR A 282 3.29 18.41 -7.54
C TYR A 282 2.71 19.06 -8.80
N LYS A 283 1.87 20.09 -8.66
CA LYS A 283 1.28 20.85 -9.79
C LYS A 283 0.52 19.99 -10.81
N ILE A 284 -0.17 18.96 -10.32
CA ILE A 284 -0.90 17.97 -11.14
C ILE A 284 -2.31 18.42 -11.46
N PHE A 285 -2.95 19.10 -10.51
CA PHE A 285 -4.29 19.64 -10.68
C PHE A 285 -4.24 21.15 -10.50
N SER A 286 -5.09 21.86 -11.25
CA SER A 286 -5.43 23.24 -10.93
C SER A 286 -6.24 23.29 -9.62
N PRO A 287 -6.26 24.45 -8.92
CA PRO A 287 -7.06 24.61 -7.70
C PRO A 287 -8.55 24.33 -7.88
N GLN A 288 -9.11 24.57 -9.07
CA GLN A 288 -10.52 24.30 -9.36
C GLN A 288 -10.77 22.81 -9.56
N GLU A 289 -9.88 22.12 -10.28
CA GLU A 289 -9.98 20.68 -10.52
C GLU A 289 -9.90 19.90 -9.20
N ILE A 290 -8.92 20.19 -8.35
CA ILE A 290 -8.78 19.46 -7.08
C ILE A 290 -10.00 19.68 -6.16
N LYS A 291 -10.55 20.89 -6.14
CA LYS A 291 -11.75 21.21 -5.36
C LYS A 291 -12.98 20.47 -5.86
N LYS A 292 -13.13 20.29 -7.18
CA LYS A 292 -14.19 19.46 -7.76
C LYS A 292 -14.06 18.01 -7.33
N ILE A 293 -12.85 17.44 -7.42
CA ILE A 293 -12.58 16.05 -7.04
C ILE A 293 -12.84 15.83 -5.55
N ILE A 294 -12.29 16.68 -4.68
CA ILE A 294 -12.50 16.61 -3.23
C ILE A 294 -13.97 16.85 -2.88
N GLY A 295 -14.65 17.77 -3.57
CA GLY A 295 -16.08 17.99 -3.41
C GLY A 295 -16.91 16.75 -3.67
N ALA A 296 -16.54 15.95 -4.67
CA ALA A 296 -17.24 14.73 -5.09
C ALA A 296 -16.88 13.50 -4.24
N PHE A 297 -15.59 13.28 -3.94
CA PHE A 297 -15.10 12.04 -3.34
C PHE A 297 -14.46 12.21 -1.95
N GLY A 298 -14.19 13.45 -1.52
CA GLY A 298 -13.31 13.74 -0.38
C GLY A 298 -11.83 13.61 -0.76
N THR A 299 -10.95 13.54 0.24
CA THR A 299 -9.50 13.40 0.08
C THR A 299 -9.05 11.95 -0.14
N HIS A 300 -9.92 11.12 -0.72
CA HIS A 300 -9.69 9.70 -0.94
C HIS A 300 -8.60 9.45 -2.03
N PRO A 301 -7.47 8.80 -1.70
CA PRO A 301 -6.34 8.63 -2.63
C PRO A 301 -6.68 7.85 -3.91
N GLY A 302 -7.51 6.80 -3.80
CA GLY A 302 -7.95 6.01 -4.96
C GLY A 302 -8.71 6.86 -5.98
N SER A 303 -9.62 7.70 -5.50
CA SER A 303 -10.40 8.61 -6.35
C SER A 303 -9.50 9.66 -7.00
N LEU A 304 -8.55 10.24 -6.27
CA LEU A 304 -7.55 11.17 -6.83
C LEU A 304 -6.72 10.49 -7.93
N SER A 305 -6.29 9.24 -7.71
CA SER A 305 -5.53 8.47 -8.70
C SER A 305 -6.37 8.15 -9.93
N SER A 306 -7.63 7.77 -9.77
CA SER A 306 -8.55 7.50 -10.88
C SER A 306 -8.78 8.75 -11.73
N MET A 307 -9.00 9.91 -11.11
CA MET A 307 -9.19 11.17 -11.82
C MET A 307 -7.91 11.62 -12.54
N PHE A 308 -6.74 11.36 -11.94
CA PHE A 308 -5.45 11.61 -12.60
C PHE A 308 -5.27 10.74 -13.85
N GLU A 309 -5.57 9.44 -13.78
CA GLU A 309 -5.48 8.55 -14.94
C GLU A 309 -6.50 8.91 -16.03
N ALA A 310 -7.74 9.25 -15.67
CA ALA A 310 -8.74 9.70 -16.63
C ALA A 310 -8.26 10.94 -17.40
N ARG A 311 -7.64 11.89 -16.69
CA ARG A 311 -7.06 13.08 -17.30
C ARG A 311 -5.92 12.74 -18.27
N LYS A 312 -5.03 11.82 -17.91
CA LYS A 312 -3.95 11.35 -18.79
C LYS A 312 -4.47 10.74 -20.09
N LEU A 313 -5.64 10.08 -20.02
CA LEU A 313 -6.33 9.53 -21.19
C LEU A 313 -7.12 10.59 -22.00
N GLY A 314 -7.00 11.88 -21.66
CA GLY A 314 -7.69 12.97 -22.33
C GLY A 314 -9.18 13.09 -22.00
N ILE A 315 -9.65 12.38 -20.96
CA ILE A 315 -11.05 12.45 -20.53
C ILE A 315 -11.27 13.75 -19.74
N ASN A 316 -12.33 14.48 -20.09
CA ASN A 316 -12.73 15.67 -19.36
C ASN A 316 -13.05 15.31 -17.89
N LEU A 317 -12.53 16.11 -16.95
CA LEU A 317 -12.67 15.82 -15.51
C LEU A 317 -14.13 15.72 -15.04
N ASP A 318 -15.02 16.60 -15.52
CA ASP A 318 -16.43 16.58 -15.11
C ASP A 318 -17.12 15.29 -15.59
N VAL A 319 -16.75 14.83 -16.80
CA VAL A 319 -17.21 13.55 -17.35
C VAL A 319 -16.66 12.38 -16.53
N ALA A 320 -15.38 12.40 -16.18
CA ALA A 320 -14.75 11.36 -15.36
C ALA A 320 -15.40 11.24 -13.97
N ILE A 321 -15.66 12.37 -13.30
CA ILE A 321 -16.35 12.43 -12.02
C ILE A 321 -17.76 11.82 -12.15
N SER A 322 -18.53 12.25 -13.16
CA SER A 322 -19.90 11.79 -13.38
C SER A 322 -19.96 10.29 -13.69
N ASN A 323 -19.02 9.78 -14.49
CA ASN A 323 -18.93 8.36 -14.83
C ASN A 323 -18.67 7.51 -13.59
N GLU A 324 -17.73 7.93 -12.75
CA GLU A 324 -17.39 7.21 -11.52
C GLU A 324 -18.54 7.25 -10.50
N GLN A 325 -19.21 8.39 -10.33
CA GLN A 325 -20.41 8.48 -9.48
C GLN A 325 -21.53 7.59 -9.99
N THR A 326 -21.73 7.51 -11.30
CA THR A 326 -22.73 6.62 -11.92
C THR A 326 -22.36 5.16 -11.70
N ARG A 327 -21.09 4.80 -11.86
CA ARG A 327 -20.58 3.46 -11.58
C ARG A 327 -20.85 3.05 -10.13
N LEU A 328 -20.52 3.91 -9.17
CA LEU A 328 -20.77 3.65 -7.74
C LEU A 328 -22.26 3.50 -7.44
N LYS A 329 -23.12 4.37 -8.02
CA LYS A 329 -24.58 4.24 -7.90
C LYS A 329 -25.09 2.90 -8.43
N ASN A 330 -24.56 2.42 -9.54
CA ASN A 330 -24.98 1.15 -10.13
C ASN A 330 -24.54 -0.06 -9.31
N ILE A 331 -23.38 0.00 -8.65
CA ILE A 331 -22.91 -1.09 -7.78
C ILE A 331 -23.67 -1.12 -6.45
N VAL A 332 -24.06 0.05 -5.94
CA VAL A 332 -24.72 0.19 -4.64
C VAL A 332 -26.24 -0.14 -4.67
N ASN A 333 -26.91 -0.10 -5.84
CA ASN A 333 -28.36 -0.34 -6.01
C ASN A 333 -28.65 -1.78 -6.49
N VAL A 334 -29.62 -2.55 -5.95
CA VAL A 334 -31.07 -2.25 -5.90
C VAL A 334 -31.76 -2.72 -4.60
N GLU A 335 -31.19 -3.64 -3.81
CA GLU A 335 -31.90 -4.26 -2.66
C GLU A 335 -31.70 -3.52 -1.31
N SER A 336 -30.68 -2.65 -1.21
CA SER A 336 -30.25 -2.06 0.06
C SER A 336 -31.17 -0.95 0.59
N ARG A 337 -31.90 -0.22 -0.26
CA ARG A 337 -32.59 1.02 0.13
C ARG A 337 -33.80 0.84 1.05
N ASP A 338 -34.47 -0.31 0.98
CA ASP A 338 -35.63 -0.59 1.84
C ASP A 338 -35.25 -1.24 3.18
N ASN A 339 -33.98 -1.63 3.35
CA ASN A 339 -33.47 -2.22 4.57
C ASN A 339 -33.42 -1.18 5.71
N THR A 340 -34.02 -1.52 6.86
CA THR A 340 -34.04 -0.66 8.05
C THR A 340 -32.64 -0.34 8.58
N THR A 341 -31.69 -1.29 8.45
CA THR A 341 -30.28 -1.10 8.82
C THR A 341 -29.62 -0.04 7.95
N VAL A 342 -29.89 -0.05 6.64
CA VAL A 342 -29.35 0.95 5.69
C VAL A 342 -29.94 2.33 5.96
N LYS A 343 -31.24 2.41 6.24
CA LYS A 343 -31.89 3.68 6.65
C LYS A 343 -31.27 4.25 7.93
N ALA A 344 -30.95 3.39 8.91
CA ALA A 344 -30.27 3.79 10.13
C ALA A 344 -28.83 4.29 9.85
N PHE A 345 -28.08 3.59 9.00
CA PHE A 345 -26.75 4.02 8.54
C PHE A 345 -26.80 5.40 7.86
N CYS A 346 -27.74 5.62 6.95
CA CYS A 346 -27.89 6.89 6.24
C CYS A 346 -28.35 8.06 7.12
N SER A 347 -29.05 7.77 8.23
CA SER A 347 -29.50 8.78 9.19
C SER A 347 -28.41 9.19 10.19
N ALA A 348 -27.34 8.40 10.34
CA ALA A 348 -26.24 8.62 11.28
C ALA A 348 -24.89 8.57 10.56
N PRO A 349 -24.60 9.54 9.65
CA PRO A 349 -23.39 9.52 8.85
C PRO A 349 -22.14 9.48 9.73
N TYR A 350 -21.25 8.54 9.44
CA TYR A 350 -19.96 8.34 10.11
C TYR A 350 -20.05 7.97 11.61
N GLN A 351 -21.22 7.56 12.10
CA GLN A 351 -21.46 7.20 13.51
C GLN A 351 -22.21 5.87 13.67
N PHE A 352 -22.40 5.11 12.59
CA PHE A 352 -23.15 3.87 12.65
C PHE A 352 -22.32 2.75 13.29
N HIS A 353 -22.67 2.40 14.52
CA HIS A 353 -22.12 1.23 15.21
C HIS A 353 -22.98 0.00 14.92
N PRO A 354 -22.47 -1.01 14.20
CA PRO A 354 -23.17 -2.27 14.06
C PRO A 354 -23.21 -2.99 15.42
N THR A 355 -24.37 -2.96 16.07
CA THR A 355 -24.59 -3.60 17.39
C THR A 355 -24.99 -5.07 17.33
N THR A 356 -25.34 -5.59 16.15
CA THR A 356 -25.77 -6.98 15.96
C THR A 356 -25.07 -7.61 14.76
N GLU A 357 -24.91 -8.94 14.76
CA GLU A 357 -24.39 -9.69 13.60
C GLU A 357 -25.22 -9.43 12.34
N LYS A 358 -26.54 -9.28 12.52
CA LYS A 358 -27.46 -8.91 11.44
C LYS A 358 -27.11 -7.55 10.80
N HIS A 359 -26.74 -6.55 11.60
CA HIS A 359 -26.33 -5.26 11.03
C HIS A 359 -25.11 -5.40 10.13
N ILE A 360 -24.18 -6.30 10.47
CA ILE A 360 -22.96 -6.53 9.70
C ILE A 360 -23.27 -7.35 8.45
N SER A 361 -24.11 -8.39 8.56
CA SER A 361 -24.49 -9.21 7.41
C SER A 361 -25.19 -8.41 6.32
N ASP A 362 -26.00 -7.41 6.71
CA ASP A 362 -26.67 -6.50 5.76
C ASP A 362 -25.69 -5.66 4.92
N PHE A 363 -24.43 -5.53 5.34
CA PHE A 363 -23.38 -4.78 4.66
C PHE A 363 -22.22 -5.64 4.17
N TYR A 364 -22.29 -6.96 4.34
CA TYR A 364 -21.17 -7.87 4.13
C TYR A 364 -20.58 -7.73 2.73
N ASP A 365 -21.41 -7.82 1.70
CA ASP A 365 -21.02 -7.68 0.30
C ASP A 365 -20.38 -6.33 0.00
N LEU A 366 -20.89 -5.24 0.61
CA LEU A 366 -20.34 -3.90 0.41
C LEU A 366 -18.99 -3.72 1.10
N ILE A 367 -18.77 -4.39 2.25
CA ILE A 367 -17.48 -4.37 2.94
C ILE A 367 -16.45 -5.23 2.19
N GLU A 368 -16.83 -6.42 1.71
CA GLU A 368 -15.95 -7.27 0.89
C GLU A 368 -15.56 -6.60 -0.43
N GLN A 369 -16.50 -5.89 -1.06
CA GLN A 369 -16.21 -5.08 -2.25
C GLN A 369 -15.35 -3.85 -1.96
N GLY A 370 -15.18 -3.47 -0.67
CA GLY A 370 -14.40 -2.34 -0.22
C GLY A 370 -15.10 -0.98 -0.35
N LEU A 371 -16.42 -0.99 -0.56
CA LEU A 371 -17.26 0.21 -0.60
C LEU A 371 -17.55 0.74 0.80
N LEU A 372 -17.67 -0.15 1.78
CA LEU A 372 -17.75 0.17 3.19
C LEU A 372 -16.54 -0.45 3.91
N TYR A 373 -16.24 0.04 5.12
CA TYR A 373 -15.22 -0.55 5.97
C TYR A 373 -15.49 -0.26 7.44
N LEU A 374 -14.92 -1.08 8.33
CA LEU A 374 -14.93 -0.84 9.77
C LEU A 374 -13.66 -0.10 10.18
N ASP A 375 -13.82 1.07 10.81
CA ASP A 375 -12.69 1.82 11.38
C ASP A 375 -12.17 1.17 12.68
N ASN A 376 -11.20 1.79 13.33
CA ASN A 376 -10.61 1.24 14.56
C ASN A 376 -11.57 1.21 15.76
N GLU A 377 -12.65 1.99 15.73
CA GLU A 377 -13.71 2.00 16.74
C GLU A 377 -14.87 1.07 16.37
N LEU A 378 -14.68 0.27 15.32
CA LEU A 378 -15.68 -0.61 14.73
C LEU A 378 -16.93 0.13 14.24
N ILE A 379 -16.78 1.42 13.89
CA ILE A 379 -17.83 2.19 13.23
C ILE A 379 -17.78 1.85 11.75
N LEU A 380 -18.95 1.63 11.17
CA LEU A 380 -19.06 1.41 9.73
C LEU A 380 -18.97 2.75 9.00
N GLN A 381 -18.04 2.82 8.06
CA GLN A 381 -17.69 4.03 7.34
C GLN A 381 -17.77 3.77 5.83
N PRO A 382 -18.23 4.75 5.03
CA PRO A 382 -18.12 4.68 3.58
C PRO A 382 -16.67 4.86 3.13
N SER A 383 -16.26 4.17 2.07
CA SER A 383 -14.88 4.25 1.55
C SER A 383 -14.54 5.63 1.00
N ASN A 384 -15.54 6.36 0.50
CA ASN A 384 -15.43 7.75 0.10
C ASN A 384 -16.81 8.45 0.11
N LYS A 385 -16.81 9.77 -0.09
CA LYS A 385 -18.04 10.59 -0.05
C LYS A 385 -19.07 10.21 -1.14
N ALA A 386 -18.61 9.77 -2.30
CA ALA A 386 -19.50 9.38 -3.39
C ALA A 386 -20.22 8.05 -3.10
N VAL A 387 -19.58 7.11 -2.39
CA VAL A 387 -20.26 5.89 -1.92
C VAL A 387 -21.40 6.23 -0.98
N PHE A 388 -21.18 7.10 0.00
CA PHE A 388 -22.25 7.55 0.89
C PHE A 388 -23.40 8.20 0.12
N THR A 389 -23.09 9.07 -0.85
CA THR A 389 -24.08 9.73 -1.70
C THR A 389 -24.83 8.75 -2.61
N ALA A 390 -24.19 7.66 -3.02
CA ALA A 390 -24.84 6.61 -3.81
C ALA A 390 -25.83 5.78 -2.97
N MET A 391 -25.53 5.60 -1.68
CA MET A 391 -26.32 4.80 -0.74
C MET A 391 -27.59 5.51 -0.24
N CYS A 392 -27.57 6.81 0.04
CA CYS A 392 -28.52 7.46 0.96
C CYS A 392 -29.64 8.36 0.37
#